data_AF-A0A2A9FVQ3-F1
#
_entry.id   AF-A0A2A9FVQ3-F1
#
_cell.length_a   1.000
_cell.length_b   1.000
_cell.length_c   1.000
_cell.angle_alpha   90.00
_cell.angle_beta   90.00
_cell.angle_gamma   90.00
#
_symmetry.space_group_name_H-M   'P 1'
#
loop_
_entity.id
_entity.type
_entity.pdbx_description
1 polymer ?
#
loop_
_entity_poly.entity_id
_entity_poly.type
_entity_poly.pdbx_seq_one_letter_code
_entity_poly.pdbx_strand_id
1 'polypeptide(L)' 'MSQIISYSDFVARAGVGELRPLSTVEEITHMAKIANALPHWFDQRRATTLIAERVGVDADLIHRLMALEGKSWMA' A
#
# COMPACT_ATOMS: atom_id res chain seq x y z
N MET A 1 9.76 14.83 6.77
CA MET A 1 8.86 13.67 6.56
C MET A 1 9.57 12.45 7.13
N SER A 2 9.03 11.84 8.18
CA SER A 2 9.62 10.61 8.74
C SER A 2 9.53 9.51 7.70
N GLN A 3 10.67 8.99 7.25
CA GLN A 3 10.70 7.84 6.35
C GLN A 3 10.01 6.66 7.05
N ILE A 4 9.03 6.06 6.38
CA ILE A 4 8.44 4.80 6.81
C ILE A 4 9.44 3.71 6.44
N ILE A 5 10.17 3.23 7.44
CA ILE A 5 11.30 2.30 7.27
C ILE A 5 10.95 0.85 7.65
N SER A 6 9.75 0.62 8.20
CA SER A 6 9.33 -0.69 8.70
C SER A 6 7.82 -0.90 8.56
N TYR A 7 7.38 -2.17 8.56
CA TYR A 7 5.95 -2.50 8.58
C TYR A 7 5.23 -1.93 9.81
N SER A 8 5.87 -1.95 10.98
CA SER A 8 5.31 -1.33 12.19
C SER A 8 5.10 0.18 12.03
N ASP A 9 6.05 0.88 11.41
CA ASP A 9 5.91 2.31 11.12
C ASP A 9 4.82 2.56 10.07
N PHE A 10 4.68 1.68 9.08
CA PHE A 10 3.59 1.75 8.10
C PHE A 10 2.23 1.67 8.81
N VAL A 11 2.02 0.67 9.66
CA VAL A 11 0.75 0.50 10.39
C VAL A 11 0.48 1.69 11.32
N ALA A 12 1.51 2.18 12.01
CA ALA A 12 1.35 3.23 13.02
C ALA A 12 1.25 4.65 12.44
N ARG A 13 1.84 4.91 11.27
CA ARG A 13 2.08 6.29 10.78
C ARG A 13 1.64 6.54 9.34
N ALA A 14 1.38 5.51 8.53
CA ALA A 14 0.96 5.72 7.14
C ALA A 14 -0.48 6.22 7.04
N GLY A 15 -1.31 6.06 8.08
CA GLY A 15 -2.74 6.33 7.97
C GLY A 15 -3.54 5.18 7.33
N VAL A 16 -2.94 4.00 7.14
CA VAL A 16 -3.66 2.78 6.70
C VAL A 16 -4.84 2.43 7.60
N GLY A 17 -4.79 2.89 8.86
CA GLY A 17 -5.86 2.81 9.84
C GLY A 17 -7.16 3.52 9.43
N GLU A 18 -7.08 4.47 8.50
CA GLU A 18 -8.18 5.33 8.06
C GLU A 18 -8.86 4.81 6.78
N LEU A 19 -8.22 3.85 6.09
CA LEU A 19 -8.80 3.21 4.91
C LEU A 19 -10.08 2.44 5.26
N ARG A 20 -11.07 2.56 4.37
CA ARG A 20 -12.39 1.94 4.48
C ARG A 20 -12.88 1.50 3.09
N PRO A 21 -13.94 0.68 2.97
CA PRO A 21 -14.43 0.21 1.67
C PRO A 21 -14.81 1.30 0.66
N LEU A 22 -15.14 2.50 1.13
CA LEU A 22 -15.46 3.66 0.28
C LEU A 22 -14.29 4.66 0.16
N SER A 23 -13.08 4.27 0.54
CA SER A 23 -11.88 5.09 0.33
C SER A 23 -11.68 5.36 -1.16
N THR A 24 -11.20 6.55 -1.46
CA THR A 24 -11.02 6.98 -2.85
C THR A 24 -9.83 6.26 -3.49
N VAL A 25 -9.82 6.18 -4.83
CA VAL A 25 -8.67 5.63 -5.56
C VAL A 25 -7.38 6.36 -5.20
N GLU A 26 -7.44 7.67 -4.96
CA GLU A 26 -6.28 8.48 -4.58
C GLU A 26 -5.72 8.10 -3.20
N GLU A 27 -6.59 7.91 -2.20
CA GLU A 27 -6.20 7.43 -0.86
C GLU A 27 -5.54 6.04 -0.93
N ILE A 28 -6.14 5.13 -1.72
CA ILE A 28 -5.66 3.76 -1.89
C ILE A 28 -4.30 3.75 -2.58
N THR A 29 -4.15 4.51 -3.67
CA THR A 29 -2.88 4.63 -4.40
C THR A 29 -1.79 5.26 -3.56
N HIS A 30 -2.13 6.28 -2.75
CA HIS A 30 -1.17 6.87 -1.82
C HIS A 30 -0.65 5.83 -0.82
N MET A 31 -1.53 5.04 -0.22
CA MET A 31 -1.14 3.97 0.70
C MET A 31 -0.34 2.87 0.03
N ALA A 32 -0.71 2.47 -1.20
CA ALA A 32 0.01 1.48 -1.97
C ALA A 32 1.45 1.93 -2.29
N LYS A 33 1.66 3.22 -2.58
CA LYS A 33 3.00 3.79 -2.80
C LYS A 33 3.87 3.70 -1.56
N ILE A 34 3.31 3.99 -0.38
CA ILE A 34 4.03 3.85 0.88
C ILE A 34 4.35 2.38 1.16
N ALA A 35 3.39 1.47 0.95
CA ALA A 35 3.59 0.03 1.10
C ALA A 35 4.71 -0.48 0.20
N ASN A 36 4.77 -0.02 -1.06
CA ASN A 36 5.81 -0.39 -2.03
C ASN A 36 7.19 0.17 -1.69
N ALA A 37 7.25 1.26 -0.91
CA ALA A 37 8.51 1.84 -0.45
C ALA A 37 9.14 1.08 0.74
N LEU A 38 8.46 0.06 1.29
CA LEU A 38 8.99 -0.76 2.37
C LEU A 38 10.24 -1.54 1.91
N PRO A 39 11.29 -1.67 2.74
CA PRO A 39 12.57 -2.24 2.30
C PRO A 39 12.50 -3.74 1.99
N HIS A 40 11.64 -4.47 2.69
CA HIS A 40 11.53 -5.93 2.59
C HIS A 40 10.27 -6.33 1.83
N TRP A 41 10.44 -7.21 0.83
CA TRP A 41 9.35 -7.75 0.00
C TRP A 41 8.21 -8.38 0.83
N PHE A 42 8.55 -8.98 1.98
CA PHE A 42 7.57 -9.58 2.88
C PHE A 42 6.70 -8.52 3.57
N ASP A 43 7.31 -7.41 3.98
CA ASP A 43 6.61 -6.27 4.58
C ASP A 43 5.75 -5.53 3.54
N GLN A 44 6.24 -5.39 2.31
CA GLN A 44 5.46 -4.90 1.18
C GLN A 44 4.18 -5.74 1.02
N ARG A 45 4.32 -7.08 0.92
CA ARG A 45 3.20 -8.00 0.75
C ARG A 45 2.19 -7.92 1.90
N ARG A 46 2.66 -7.84 3.14
CA ARG A 46 1.78 -7.66 4.31
C ARG A 46 1.04 -6.33 4.26
N ALA A 47 1.73 -5.24 3.91
CA ALA A 47 1.13 -3.93 3.81
C ALA A 47 0.06 -3.87 2.70
N THR A 48 0.33 -4.45 1.54
CA THR A 48 -0.63 -4.53 0.44
C THR A 48 -1.85 -5.36 0.79
N THR A 49 -1.66 -6.48 1.49
CA THR A 49 -2.76 -7.32 2.00
C THR A 49 -3.65 -6.55 2.97
N LEU A 50 -3.04 -5.82 3.92
CA LEU A 50 -3.78 -4.99 4.87
C LEU A 50 -4.59 -3.89 4.17
N ILE A 51 -4.02 -3.22 3.17
CA ILE A 51 -4.75 -2.21 2.36
C ILE A 51 -5.98 -2.85 1.71
N ALA A 52 -5.81 -4.03 1.10
CA ALA A 52 -6.88 -4.74 0.43
C ALA A 52 -8.02 -5.14 1.39
N GLU A 53 -7.67 -5.66 2.56
CA GLU A 53 -8.63 -5.97 3.64
C GLU A 53 -9.41 -4.72 4.07
N ARG A 54 -8.74 -3.58 4.23
CA ARG A 54 -9.38 -2.34 4.69
C ARG A 54 -10.38 -1.78 3.69
N VAL A 55 -10.09 -1.90 2.40
CA VAL A 55 -10.93 -1.34 1.34
C VAL A 55 -11.89 -2.38 0.75
N GLY A 56 -11.90 -3.60 1.29
CA GLY A 56 -12.82 -4.66 0.90
C GLY A 56 -12.62 -5.15 -0.53
N VAL A 57 -11.38 -5.15 -1.03
CA VAL A 57 -11.02 -5.65 -2.37
C VAL A 57 -10.06 -6.82 -2.28
N ASP A 58 -9.94 -7.54 -3.38
CA ASP A 58 -8.97 -8.64 -3.50
C ASP A 58 -7.53 -8.09 -3.47
N ALA A 59 -6.68 -8.68 -2.62
CA ALA A 59 -5.25 -8.34 -2.54
C ALA A 59 -4.53 -8.52 -3.89
N ASP A 60 -4.97 -9.49 -4.71
CA ASP A 60 -4.40 -9.70 -6.04
C ASP A 60 -4.73 -8.56 -7.02
N LEU A 61 -5.83 -7.83 -6.80
CA LEU A 61 -6.12 -6.63 -7.58
C LEU A 61 -5.12 -5.52 -7.22
N ILE A 62 -4.87 -5.29 -5.93
CA ILE A 62 -3.91 -4.28 -5.49
C ILE A 62 -2.49 -4.64 -5.95
N HIS A 63 -2.07 -5.90 -5.83
CA HIS A 63 -0.75 -6.33 -6.34
C HIS A 63 -0.59 -6.05 -7.84
N ARG A 64 -1.62 -6.32 -8.65
CA ARG A 64 -1.61 -6.04 -10.10
C ARG A 64 -1.52 -4.55 -10.40
N LEU A 65 -2.23 -3.71 -9.64
CA LEU A 65 -2.15 -2.25 -9.77
C LEU A 65 -0.75 -1.72 -9.45
N MET A 66 -0.13 -2.20 -8.36
CA MET A 66 1.24 -1.80 -8.03
C MET A 66 2.25 -2.25 -9.09
N ALA A 67 2.09 -3.44 -9.66
CA ALA A 67 2.97 -3.95 -10.72
C ALA A 67 2.84 -3.16 -12.04
N LEU A 68 1.63 -2.66 -12.34
CA LEU A 68 1.40 -1.76 -13.48
C LEU A 68 2.03 -0.39 -13.24
N GLU A 69 1.84 0.21 -12.06
CA GLU A 69 2.49 1.48 -11.74
C GLU A 69 4.02 1.34 -11.76
N GLY A 70 4.59 0.27 -11.20
CA GLY A 70 6.04 0.01 -11.21
C GLY A 70 6.66 -0.01 -12.61
N LYS A 71 5.92 -0.41 -13.64
CA LYS A 71 6.35 -0.32 -15.05
C LYS A 71 6.26 1.09 -15.62
N SER A 72 5.33 1.90 -15.14
CA SER A 72 5.14 3.29 -15.58
C SER A 72 6.28 4.23 -15.15
N TRP A 73 7.14 3.84 -14.21
CA TRP A 73 8.32 4.61 -13.79
C TRP A 73 9.60 4.22 -14.54
N MET A 74 9.55 3.16 -15.36
CA MET A 74 10.68 2.72 -16.19
C MET A 74 10.53 3.12 -17.67
N ALA A 75 9.53 3.95 -18.00
CA ALA A 75 9.27 4.50 -19.33
C ALA A 75 9.54 6.00 -19.36
#